data_AF-A0A7E5WII8-F1
#
_entry.id   AF-A0A7E5WII8-F1
#
_cell.length_a   1.000
_cell.length_b   1.000
_cell.length_c   1.000
_cell.angle_alpha   90.00
_cell.angle_beta   90.00
_cell.angle_gamma   90.00
#
_symmetry.space_group_name_H-M   'P 1'
#
loop_
_entity.id
_entity.type
_entity.pdbx_description
1 polymer ?
#
loop_
_entity_poly.entity_id
_entity_poly.type
_entity_poly.pdbx_seq_one_letter_code
_entity_poly.pdbx_strand_id
1 'polypeptide(L)'
;FFFPFFFTLYNKFVYVAFKCFSFSYRICTVNIKPCDPEEWKRLDGSCNNLEYPSVGTHRTPTTRLLPPILNPNYEPADTVSGAPFPVARRIRCELLSEGKASDLTTTQLLSYFLLSATHDINSLDDFYNYIIHILHCCEPEGQNDYMCTPQRIPVDDPVHRYSGVSCMNLTRPMSYQTHGCLENGTTFVRVRSNLLTSFHSRREKANKNPELVHLHIVYPFLGIM
;
A
#
# COMPACT_ATOMS: atom_id res chain seq x y z
N PHE A 1 -20.72 -26.76 -22.53
CA PHE A 1 -19.56 -26.60 -23.42
C PHE A 1 -19.36 -25.14 -23.87
N PHE A 2 -19.33 -24.15 -22.96
CA PHE A 2 -19.11 -22.74 -23.35
C PHE A 2 -18.48 -21.87 -22.24
N PHE A 3 -17.69 -22.47 -21.34
CA PHE A 3 -17.08 -21.75 -20.20
C PHE A 3 -15.55 -21.52 -20.25
N PRO A 4 -14.70 -22.23 -21.02
CA PRO A 4 -13.24 -22.03 -20.93
C PRO A 4 -12.68 -20.90 -21.81
N PHE A 5 -13.46 -20.35 -22.77
CA PHE A 5 -12.98 -19.31 -23.70
C PHE A 5 -13.08 -17.88 -23.14
N PHE A 6 -14.02 -17.60 -22.23
CA PHE A 6 -14.17 -16.27 -21.63
C PHE A 6 -13.06 -15.95 -20.61
N PHE A 7 -12.56 -16.96 -19.89
CA PHE A 7 -11.53 -16.78 -18.86
C PHE A 7 -10.13 -16.50 -19.43
N THR A 8 -9.84 -17.03 -20.62
CA THR A 8 -8.55 -16.83 -21.32
C THR A 8 -8.45 -15.48 -22.02
N LEU A 9 -9.58 -14.96 -22.54
CA LEU A 9 -9.65 -13.61 -23.12
C LEU A 9 -9.56 -12.52 -22.04
N TYR A 10 -10.20 -12.70 -20.88
CA TYR A 10 -10.10 -11.75 -19.76
C TYR A 10 -8.66 -11.66 -19.23
N ASN A 11 -7.99 -12.80 -19.04
CA ASN A 11 -6.59 -12.83 -18.62
C ASN A 11 -5.65 -12.18 -19.64
N LYS A 12 -5.86 -12.38 -20.95
CA LYS A 12 -5.05 -11.72 -22.00
C LYS A 12 -5.32 -10.21 -22.08
N PHE A 13 -6.56 -9.76 -21.91
CA PHE A 13 -6.88 -8.32 -21.93
C PHE A 13 -6.31 -7.59 -20.71
N VAL A 14 -6.40 -8.20 -19.52
CA VAL A 14 -5.71 -7.70 -18.31
C VAL A 14 -4.20 -7.68 -18.53
N TYR A 15 -3.61 -8.75 -19.06
CA TYR A 15 -2.16 -8.80 -19.34
C TYR A 15 -1.69 -7.73 -20.36
N VAL A 16 -2.48 -7.46 -21.40
CA VAL A 16 -2.12 -6.50 -22.45
C VAL A 16 -2.36 -5.06 -22.01
N ALA A 17 -3.41 -4.77 -21.25
CA ALA A 17 -3.64 -3.46 -20.65
C ALA A 17 -2.55 -3.11 -19.61
N PHE A 18 -2.10 -4.09 -18.80
CA PHE A 18 -1.00 -3.90 -17.86
C PHE A 18 0.37 -3.75 -18.55
N LYS A 19 0.63 -4.48 -19.65
CA LYS A 19 1.88 -4.31 -20.42
C LYS A 19 2.01 -2.93 -21.07
N CYS A 20 0.89 -2.30 -21.44
CA CYS A 20 0.91 -0.95 -22.03
C CYS A 20 1.16 0.17 -21.01
N PHE A 21 0.98 -0.11 -19.72
CA PHE A 21 1.30 0.81 -18.61
C PHE A 21 2.70 0.59 -18.01
N SER A 22 3.61 -0.08 -18.73
CA SER A 22 5.03 -0.14 -18.38
C SER A 22 5.77 1.12 -18.87
N PHE A 23 5.27 2.28 -18.48
CA PHE A 23 6.04 3.52 -18.49
C PHE A 23 6.14 3.96 -17.04
N SER A 24 7.25 3.59 -16.39
CA SER A 24 7.64 4.14 -15.10
C SER A 24 8.02 5.60 -15.29
N TYR A 25 7.04 6.47 -15.50
CA TYR A 25 7.25 7.90 -15.35
C TYR A 25 7.55 8.14 -13.87
N ARG A 26 8.73 8.69 -13.58
CA ARG A 26 9.11 9.16 -12.25
C ARG A 26 8.22 10.36 -11.87
N ILE A 27 6.98 10.10 -11.45
CA ILE A 27 6.05 11.14 -10.99
C ILE A 27 6.47 11.50 -9.56
N CYS A 28 7.20 12.61 -9.46
CA CYS A 28 7.76 13.12 -8.22
C CYS A 28 7.05 14.39 -7.74
N THR A 29 6.30 15.03 -8.63
CA THR A 29 5.56 16.26 -8.40
C THR A 29 4.17 16.12 -9.01
N VAL A 30 3.19 16.76 -8.38
CA VAL A 30 1.83 16.86 -8.93
C VAL A 30 1.72 18.18 -9.69
N ASN A 31 1.24 18.14 -10.93
CA ASN A 31 0.94 19.36 -11.69
C ASN A 31 -0.46 19.83 -11.32
N ILE A 32 -0.59 21.03 -10.76
CA ILE A 32 -1.84 21.58 -10.26
C ILE A 32 -2.23 22.79 -11.09
N LYS A 33 -3.44 22.76 -11.66
CA LYS A 33 -4.01 23.92 -12.36
C LYS A 33 -4.34 25.03 -11.35
N PRO A 34 -4.30 26.31 -11.75
CA PRO A 34 -4.69 27.43 -10.88
C PRO A 34 -6.02 27.17 -10.18
N CYS A 35 -6.08 27.47 -8.89
CA CYS A 35 -7.27 27.25 -8.07
C CYS A 35 -8.26 28.39 -8.24
N ASP A 36 -9.55 28.06 -8.24
CA ASP A 36 -10.64 29.03 -8.19
C ASP A 36 -11.36 28.89 -6.84
N PRO A 37 -11.46 29.95 -6.01
CA PRO A 37 -12.12 29.89 -4.70
C PRO A 37 -13.58 29.41 -4.73
N GLU A 38 -14.27 29.56 -5.86
CA GLU A 38 -15.68 29.16 -6.02
C GLU A 38 -15.85 27.78 -6.65
N GLU A 39 -14.76 27.09 -6.98
CA GLU A 39 -14.84 25.78 -7.62
C GLU A 39 -15.25 24.65 -6.66
N TRP A 40 -15.86 23.61 -7.23
CA TRP A 40 -16.14 22.38 -6.48
C TRP A 40 -14.85 21.59 -6.22
N LYS A 41 -14.83 20.79 -5.15
CA LYS A 41 -13.68 19.97 -4.74
C LYS A 41 -13.18 19.08 -5.87
N ARG A 42 -11.95 19.27 -6.34
CA ARG A 42 -11.41 18.45 -7.42
C ARG A 42 -11.20 16.99 -7.02
N LEU A 43 -11.30 16.08 -8.00
CA LEU A 43 -11.15 14.63 -7.77
C LEU A 43 -9.72 14.23 -7.37
N ASP A 44 -8.73 14.95 -7.87
CA ASP A 44 -7.31 14.80 -7.50
C ASP A 44 -7.00 15.33 -6.09
N GLY A 45 -7.97 16.02 -5.47
CA GLY A 45 -7.93 16.70 -4.18
C GLY A 45 -7.12 17.99 -4.17
N SER A 46 -6.78 18.52 -5.35
CA SER A 46 -6.07 19.79 -5.42
C SER A 46 -7.01 20.94 -5.07
N CYS A 47 -6.42 22.05 -4.63
CA CYS A 47 -7.15 23.29 -4.31
C CYS A 47 -8.14 23.19 -3.13
N ASN A 48 -8.08 22.13 -2.32
CA ASN A 48 -8.82 22.11 -1.05
C ASN A 48 -8.23 23.11 -0.02
N ASN A 49 -6.94 23.42 -0.14
CA ASN A 49 -6.28 24.53 0.53
C ASN A 49 -5.76 25.51 -0.55
N LEU A 50 -6.26 26.74 -0.58
CA LEU A 50 -5.91 27.74 -1.60
C LEU A 50 -4.47 28.27 -1.45
N GLU A 51 -3.93 28.28 -0.23
CA GLU A 51 -2.54 28.70 0.04
C GLU A 51 -1.55 27.59 -0.33
N TYR A 52 -1.91 26.33 -0.04
CA TYR A 52 -1.11 25.15 -0.37
C TYR A 52 -1.90 24.11 -1.19
N PRO A 53 -2.08 24.32 -2.50
CA PRO A 53 -2.96 23.50 -3.34
C PRO A 53 -2.60 22.01 -3.41
N SER A 54 -1.35 21.66 -3.12
CA SER A 54 -0.82 20.28 -3.20
C SER A 54 -1.10 19.44 -1.94
N VAL A 55 -1.49 20.06 -0.83
CA VAL A 55 -1.66 19.34 0.44
C VAL A 55 -2.87 18.41 0.39
N GLY A 56 -2.64 17.12 0.65
CA GLY A 56 -3.70 16.10 0.63
C GLY A 56 -4.13 15.63 -0.77
N THR A 57 -3.41 16.07 -1.81
CA THR A 57 -3.60 15.57 -3.19
C THR A 57 -3.13 14.14 -3.33
N HIS A 58 -3.70 13.43 -4.30
CA HIS A 58 -3.21 12.09 -4.64
C HIS A 58 -1.75 12.12 -5.14
N ARG A 59 -1.06 11.00 -4.95
CA ARG A 59 0.34 10.72 -5.32
C ARG A 59 1.38 11.59 -4.59
N THR A 60 1.00 12.25 -3.50
CA THR A 60 1.93 12.95 -2.61
C THR A 60 2.41 12.05 -1.48
N PRO A 61 3.55 12.31 -0.82
CA PRO A 61 3.99 11.50 0.30
C PRO A 61 3.13 11.80 1.54
N THR A 62 3.01 10.83 2.45
CA THR A 62 2.33 11.02 3.73
C THR A 62 3.07 12.06 4.56
N THR A 63 2.31 12.97 5.16
CA THR A 63 2.85 13.90 6.16
C THR A 63 3.23 13.13 7.42
N ARG A 64 4.48 13.28 7.86
CA ARG A 64 4.94 12.74 9.13
C ARG A 64 4.72 13.77 10.25
N LEU A 65 4.02 13.36 11.31
CA LEU A 65 3.86 14.17 12.52
C LEU A 65 5.13 14.14 13.39
N LEU A 66 5.88 13.03 13.35
CA LEU A 66 7.12 12.83 14.10
C LEU A 66 8.24 12.39 13.16
N PRO A 67 9.51 12.73 13.46
CA PRO A 67 10.64 12.22 12.69
C PRO A 67 10.67 10.68 12.76
N PRO A 68 11.12 9.98 11.70
CA PRO A 68 11.31 8.54 11.77
C PRO A 68 12.39 8.18 12.78
N ILE A 69 12.25 6.97 13.33
CA ILE A 69 13.28 6.34 14.16
C ILE A 69 13.82 5.18 13.31
N LEU A 70 14.99 5.38 12.72
CA LEU A 70 15.69 4.42 11.85
C LEU A 70 17.14 4.32 12.30
N ASN A 71 17.79 3.21 11.97
CA ASN A 71 19.23 3.09 12.14
C ASN A 71 19.99 3.85 11.02
N PRO A 72 21.34 3.96 11.09
CA PRO A 72 22.14 4.66 10.08
C PRO A 72 21.99 4.12 8.65
N ASN A 73 21.53 2.88 8.49
CA ASN A 73 21.32 2.22 7.20
C ASN A 73 19.87 2.37 6.69
N TYR A 74 19.07 3.23 7.30
CA TYR A 74 17.64 3.42 7.00
C TYR A 74 16.76 2.17 7.23
N GLU A 75 17.24 1.22 8.03
CA GLU A 75 16.46 0.08 8.51
C GLU A 75 15.71 0.45 9.80
N PRO A 76 14.69 -0.34 10.19
CA PRO A 76 14.08 -0.21 11.51
C PRO A 76 15.16 -0.13 12.61
N ALA A 77 14.98 0.79 13.56
CA ALA A 77 15.94 0.94 14.65
C ALA A 77 16.02 -0.34 15.50
N ASP A 78 17.10 -0.50 16.24
CA ASP A 78 17.25 -1.57 17.22
C ASP A 78 16.49 -1.24 18.52
N THR A 79 16.36 -2.25 19.39
CA THR A 79 15.81 -2.03 20.74
C THR A 79 16.70 -1.08 21.55
N VAL A 80 16.17 -0.54 22.64
CA VAL A 80 16.94 0.30 23.59
C VAL A 80 18.18 -0.43 24.14
N SER A 81 18.14 -1.76 24.18
CA SER A 81 19.27 -2.61 24.61
C SER A 81 20.35 -2.82 23.55
N GLY A 82 20.12 -2.39 22.30
CA GLY A 82 20.98 -2.66 21.16
C GLY A 82 20.75 -4.02 20.48
N ALA A 83 19.84 -4.85 20.99
CA ALA A 83 19.42 -6.10 20.33
C ALA A 83 18.39 -5.83 19.21
N PRO A 84 18.32 -6.66 18.16
CA PRO A 84 17.30 -6.54 17.13
C PRO A 84 15.89 -6.80 17.71
N PHE A 85 14.87 -6.19 17.10
CA PHE A 85 13.48 -6.44 17.50
C PHE A 85 13.08 -7.91 17.26
N PRO A 86 12.22 -8.49 18.12
CA PRO A 86 11.67 -9.81 17.87
C PRO A 86 10.84 -9.80 16.59
N VAL A 87 10.84 -10.95 15.91
CA VAL A 87 10.12 -11.13 14.64
C VAL A 87 8.63 -10.84 14.86
N ALA A 88 8.02 -10.03 13.98
CA ALA A 88 6.63 -9.59 14.18
C ALA A 88 5.61 -10.75 14.28
N ARG A 89 5.91 -11.92 13.69
CA ARG A 89 5.08 -13.13 13.80
C ARG A 89 5.05 -13.68 15.23
N ARG A 90 6.19 -13.64 15.92
CA ARG A 90 6.30 -14.04 17.33
C ARG A 90 5.46 -13.11 18.21
N ILE A 91 5.63 -11.80 18.04
CA ILE A 91 4.84 -10.79 18.76
C ILE A 91 3.34 -10.99 18.53
N ARG A 92 2.93 -11.24 17.27
CA ARG A 92 1.53 -11.56 16.93
C ARG A 92 1.03 -12.79 17.70
N CYS A 93 1.79 -13.88 17.74
CA CYS A 93 1.41 -15.11 18.44
C CYS A 93 1.31 -14.91 19.96
N GLU A 94 2.22 -14.13 20.55
CA GLU A 94 2.32 -13.97 22.00
C GLU A 94 1.32 -12.94 22.55
N LEU A 95 1.06 -11.86 21.82
CA LEU A 95 0.22 -10.75 22.29
C LEU A 95 -1.24 -10.80 21.82
N LEU A 96 -1.51 -11.31 20.63
CA LEU A 96 -2.85 -11.28 20.04
C LEU A 96 -3.49 -12.66 20.12
N SER A 97 -4.53 -12.77 20.94
CA SER A 97 -5.36 -13.98 21.00
C SER A 97 -6.16 -14.13 19.71
N GLU A 98 -6.09 -15.30 19.09
CA GLU A 98 -6.92 -15.65 17.94
C GLU A 98 -8.17 -16.40 18.39
N GLY A 99 -9.33 -16.01 17.88
CA GLY A 99 -10.60 -16.65 18.21
C GLY A 99 -11.78 -15.97 17.52
N LYS A 100 -12.93 -16.66 17.49
CA LYS A 100 -14.19 -16.05 17.06
C LYS A 100 -14.80 -15.33 18.25
N ALA A 101 -14.89 -14.02 18.18
CA ALA A 101 -15.65 -13.20 19.11
C ALA A 101 -16.83 -12.57 18.37
N SER A 102 -18.04 -12.81 18.88
CA SER A 102 -19.24 -12.11 18.41
C SER A 102 -19.64 -11.08 19.45
N ASP A 103 -19.82 -9.84 19.03
CA ASP A 103 -20.41 -8.79 19.85
C ASP A 103 -21.94 -8.79 19.64
N LEU A 104 -22.70 -8.61 20.73
CA LEU A 104 -24.16 -8.54 20.70
C LEU A 104 -24.67 -7.12 20.40
N THR A 105 -23.80 -6.12 20.53
CA THR A 105 -24.18 -4.71 20.42
C THR A 105 -23.80 -4.09 19.09
N THR A 106 -22.76 -4.60 18.42
CA THR A 106 -22.29 -4.08 17.14
C THR A 106 -22.54 -5.06 16.00
N THR A 107 -22.93 -4.51 14.84
CA THR A 107 -23.11 -5.29 13.61
C THR A 107 -21.82 -5.32 12.81
N GLN A 108 -21.68 -6.31 11.93
CA GLN A 108 -20.55 -6.42 11.01
C GLN A 108 -20.39 -5.19 10.09
N LEU A 109 -21.46 -4.41 9.89
CA LEU A 109 -21.43 -3.16 9.12
C LEU A 109 -20.39 -2.16 9.65
N LEU A 110 -20.15 -2.14 10.96
CA LEU A 110 -19.14 -1.25 11.56
C LEU A 110 -17.74 -1.56 11.01
N SER A 111 -17.39 -2.84 10.91
CA SER A 111 -16.08 -3.26 10.38
C SER A 111 -15.92 -2.87 8.92
N TYR A 112 -16.95 -3.10 8.10
CA TYR A 112 -16.93 -2.69 6.69
C TYR A 112 -16.85 -1.18 6.52
N PHE A 113 -17.61 -0.42 7.31
CA PHE A 113 -17.57 1.05 7.27
C PHE A 113 -16.18 1.58 7.62
N LEU A 114 -15.53 1.05 8.67
CA LEU A 114 -14.19 1.45 9.06
C LEU A 114 -13.15 1.13 7.98
N LEU A 115 -13.28 -0.04 7.34
CA LEU A 115 -12.42 -0.44 6.23
C LEU A 115 -12.59 0.53 5.05
N SER A 116 -13.83 0.77 4.60
CA SER A 116 -14.12 1.71 3.51
C SER A 116 -13.63 3.13 3.81
N ALA A 117 -13.88 3.63 5.03
CA ALA A 117 -13.43 4.96 5.43
C ALA A 117 -11.89 5.08 5.46
N THR A 118 -11.19 4.03 5.89
CA THR A 118 -9.72 4.02 5.91
C THR A 118 -9.14 3.99 4.50
N HIS A 119 -9.72 3.16 3.62
CA HIS A 119 -9.31 3.08 2.22
C HIS A 119 -9.57 4.38 1.46
N ASP A 120 -10.61 5.15 1.81
CA ASP A 120 -10.84 6.47 1.19
C ASP A 120 -9.75 7.49 1.50
N ILE A 121 -9.13 7.39 2.69
CA ILE A 121 -8.16 8.38 3.19
C ILE A 121 -6.73 8.00 2.79
N ASN A 122 -6.39 6.71 2.89
CA ASN A 122 -5.03 6.23 2.74
C ASN A 122 -4.96 4.99 1.85
N SER A 123 -3.94 4.97 0.99
CA SER A 123 -3.59 3.82 0.18
C SER A 123 -2.07 3.68 0.15
N LEU A 124 -1.56 2.67 0.86
CA LEU A 124 -0.16 2.27 0.76
C LEU A 124 -0.06 1.23 -0.35
N ASP A 125 0.14 1.70 -1.58
CA ASP A 125 0.26 0.81 -2.74
C ASP A 125 1.70 0.33 -2.88
N ASP A 126 1.95 -0.90 -2.41
CA ASP A 126 3.14 -1.69 -2.72
C ASP A 126 2.79 -3.11 -3.20
N PHE A 127 1.50 -3.35 -3.49
CA PHE A 127 0.99 -4.66 -3.90
C PHE A 127 1.68 -5.17 -5.15
N TYR A 128 1.95 -4.28 -6.11
CA TYR A 128 2.61 -4.63 -7.36
C TYR A 128 4.00 -5.24 -7.13
N ASN A 129 4.79 -4.65 -6.22
CA ASN A 129 6.09 -5.19 -5.88
C ASN A 129 5.96 -6.52 -5.14
N TYR A 130 5.07 -6.56 -4.14
CA TYR A 130 4.84 -7.70 -3.27
C TYR A 130 4.32 -8.97 -3.98
N ILE A 131 3.38 -8.84 -4.92
CA ILE A 131 2.68 -9.98 -5.54
C ILE A 131 3.22 -10.33 -6.93
N ILE A 132 3.72 -9.35 -7.67
CA ILE A 132 4.03 -9.52 -9.10
C ILE A 132 5.52 -9.42 -9.37
N HIS A 133 6.23 -8.47 -8.74
CA HIS A 133 7.59 -8.13 -9.16
C HIS A 133 8.69 -8.79 -8.31
N ILE A 134 8.53 -8.91 -7.00
CA ILE A 134 9.57 -9.34 -6.06
C ILE A 134 9.03 -10.51 -5.22
N LEU A 135 9.32 -11.73 -5.66
CA LEU A 135 8.83 -12.97 -5.06
C LEU A 135 9.93 -13.82 -4.39
N HIS A 136 11.18 -13.35 -4.46
CA HIS A 136 12.39 -14.05 -4.04
C HIS A 136 12.89 -13.63 -2.65
N CYS A 137 12.13 -12.86 -1.87
CA CYS A 137 12.60 -12.35 -0.58
C CYS A 137 12.89 -13.44 0.47
N CYS A 138 12.25 -14.61 0.35
CA CYS A 138 12.54 -15.76 1.21
C CYS A 138 13.70 -16.63 0.71
N GLU A 139 14.12 -16.43 -0.54
CA GLU A 139 15.21 -17.15 -1.20
C GLU A 139 16.56 -16.51 -0.84
N PRO A 140 17.70 -17.19 -1.04
CA PRO A 140 19.01 -16.61 -0.75
C PRO A 140 19.29 -15.33 -1.55
N GLU A 141 18.75 -15.19 -2.75
CA GLU A 141 18.85 -13.99 -3.59
C GLU A 141 18.26 -12.75 -2.88
N GLY A 142 17.16 -12.94 -2.14
CA GLY A 142 16.47 -11.88 -1.41
C GLY A 142 17.26 -11.29 -0.25
N GLN A 143 18.33 -11.95 0.22
CA GLN A 143 19.15 -11.42 1.32
C GLN A 143 19.95 -10.17 0.92
N ASN A 144 20.29 -10.05 -0.36
CA ASN A 144 21.06 -8.92 -0.89
C ASN A 144 20.16 -7.83 -1.49
N ASP A 145 18.85 -8.08 -1.59
CA ASP A 145 17.91 -7.15 -2.19
C ASP A 145 17.38 -6.17 -1.14
N TYR A 146 17.68 -4.87 -1.31
CA TYR A 146 17.19 -3.82 -0.44
C TYR A 146 15.65 -3.73 -0.42
N MET A 147 14.94 -4.17 -1.47
CA MET A 147 13.49 -4.14 -1.45
C MET A 147 12.87 -5.27 -0.65
N CYS A 148 13.65 -6.27 -0.25
CA CYS A 148 13.18 -7.40 0.50
C CYS A 148 13.22 -7.15 2.01
N THR A 149 12.12 -7.50 2.68
CA THR A 149 12.02 -7.51 4.14
C THR A 149 11.25 -8.76 4.59
N PRO A 150 11.79 -9.97 4.33
CA PRO A 150 11.05 -11.22 4.53
C PRO A 150 10.61 -11.39 5.98
N GLN A 151 9.37 -11.80 6.16
CA GLN A 151 8.83 -12.10 7.47
C GLN A 151 9.15 -13.54 7.84
N ARG A 152 10.16 -13.73 8.68
CA ARG A 152 10.55 -15.06 9.17
C ARG A 152 9.44 -15.62 10.08
N ILE A 153 9.26 -16.93 10.04
CA ILE A 153 8.31 -17.64 10.90
C ILE A 153 9.11 -18.42 11.93
N PRO A 154 8.81 -18.26 13.24
CA PRO A 154 9.52 -18.98 14.27
C PRO A 154 9.18 -20.49 14.23
N VAL A 155 10.10 -21.33 14.68
CA VAL A 155 9.94 -22.81 14.59
C VAL A 155 8.79 -23.31 15.47
N ASP A 156 8.54 -22.63 16.58
CA ASP A 156 7.47 -22.88 17.53
C ASP A 156 6.13 -22.22 17.14
N ASP A 157 5.99 -21.75 15.89
CA ASP A 157 4.74 -21.16 15.40
C ASP A 157 3.57 -22.15 15.51
N PRO A 158 2.47 -21.79 16.19
CA PRO A 158 1.36 -22.72 16.43
C PRO A 158 0.68 -23.22 15.14
N VAL A 159 0.72 -22.41 14.07
CA VAL A 159 0.09 -22.69 12.78
C VAL A 159 1.08 -23.37 11.82
N HIS A 160 2.30 -22.85 11.74
CA HIS A 160 3.27 -23.23 10.71
C HIS A 160 4.33 -24.25 11.14
N ARG A 161 4.38 -24.65 12.42
CA ARG A 161 5.33 -25.67 12.93
C ARG A 161 5.36 -26.98 12.15
N TYR A 162 4.26 -27.36 11.50
CA TYR A 162 4.16 -28.60 10.71
C TYR A 162 4.00 -28.37 9.20
N SER A 163 3.87 -27.13 8.75
CA SER A 163 3.62 -26.84 7.33
C SER A 163 4.90 -26.74 6.50
N GLY A 164 6.08 -26.77 7.15
CA GLY A 164 7.38 -26.57 6.49
C GLY A 164 7.60 -25.13 5.99
N VAL A 165 6.71 -24.20 6.32
CA VAL A 165 6.80 -22.79 5.91
C VAL A 165 7.55 -22.02 7.01
N SER A 166 8.76 -21.56 6.70
CA SER A 166 9.63 -20.83 7.63
C SER A 166 9.77 -19.33 7.30
N CYS A 167 9.17 -18.88 6.20
CA CYS A 167 9.28 -17.51 5.73
C CYS A 167 8.07 -17.12 4.88
N MET A 168 7.61 -15.88 5.05
CA MET A 168 6.65 -15.23 4.18
C MET A 168 7.37 -14.12 3.41
N ASN A 169 7.22 -14.13 2.08
CA ASN A 169 7.73 -13.05 1.24
C ASN A 169 7.09 -11.75 1.68
N LEU A 170 7.87 -10.67 1.74
CA LEU A 170 7.40 -9.31 2.05
C LEU A 170 8.38 -8.29 1.49
N THR A 171 7.84 -7.24 0.89
CA THR A 171 8.59 -6.14 0.29
C THR A 171 8.51 -4.89 1.14
N ARG A 172 9.54 -4.05 1.03
CA ARG A 172 9.57 -2.74 1.67
C ARG A 172 8.64 -1.80 0.90
N PRO A 173 7.84 -0.98 1.60
CA PRO A 173 6.97 -0.03 0.94
C PRO A 173 7.81 0.93 0.10
N MET A 174 7.35 1.20 -1.12
CA MET A 174 8.04 2.10 -2.03
C MET A 174 8.16 3.51 -1.42
N SER A 175 9.37 4.08 -1.50
CA SER A 175 9.65 5.43 -1.05
C SER A 175 9.95 6.38 -2.21
N TYR A 176 9.94 7.68 -1.96
CA TYR A 176 10.40 8.68 -2.94
C TYR A 176 11.86 8.45 -3.33
N GLN A 177 12.70 7.93 -2.43
CA GLN A 177 14.08 7.55 -2.68
C GLN A 177 14.15 6.34 -3.62
N THR A 178 13.43 5.25 -3.31
CA THR A 178 13.35 4.05 -4.16
C THR A 178 12.80 4.37 -5.55
N HIS A 179 11.86 5.31 -5.65
CA HIS A 179 11.31 5.78 -6.91
C HIS A 179 12.23 6.76 -7.67
N GLY A 180 13.36 7.16 -7.06
CA GLY A 180 14.33 8.14 -7.54
C GLY A 180 13.77 9.54 -7.79
N CYS A 181 12.83 9.94 -6.93
CA CYS A 181 12.40 11.33 -6.77
C CYS A 181 13.30 12.12 -5.82
N LEU A 182 14.03 11.41 -4.97
CA LEU A 182 15.03 11.97 -4.06
C LEU A 182 16.27 11.08 -4.11
N GLU A 183 17.44 11.68 -3.95
CA GLU A 183 18.68 10.93 -3.79
C GLU A 183 18.71 10.23 -2.43
N ASN A 184 19.31 9.03 -2.40
CA ASN A 184 19.56 8.30 -1.18
C ASN A 184 20.44 9.14 -0.24
N GLY A 185 20.10 9.25 1.04
CA GLY A 185 20.91 9.99 2.01
C GLY A 185 20.48 11.44 2.28
N THR A 186 19.63 12.03 1.44
CA THR A 186 19.28 13.47 1.54
C THR A 186 18.33 13.79 2.69
N THR A 187 17.22 13.07 2.78
CA THR A 187 16.16 13.26 3.77
C THR A 187 15.57 11.92 4.17
N PHE A 188 14.88 11.91 5.31
CA PHE A 188 14.14 10.76 5.82
C PHE A 188 13.26 10.09 4.76
N VAL A 189 13.16 8.76 4.81
CA VAL A 189 12.38 7.95 3.86
C VAL A 189 10.93 8.42 3.84
N ARG A 190 10.53 9.02 2.71
CA ARG A 190 9.14 9.43 2.47
C ARG A 190 8.45 8.29 1.76
N VAL A 191 7.66 7.53 2.50
CA VAL A 191 6.85 6.45 1.93
C VAL A 191 5.90 7.08 0.93
N ARG A 192 5.86 6.51 -0.27
CA ARG A 192 4.80 6.82 -1.22
C ARG A 192 3.52 6.31 -0.61
N SER A 193 2.61 7.21 -0.34
CA SER A 193 1.31 6.85 0.16
C SER A 193 0.28 7.69 -0.55
N ASN A 194 -0.66 7.00 -1.16
CA ASN A 194 -1.95 7.45 -1.62
C ASN A 194 -1.97 7.66 -3.14
N LEU A 195 -2.39 6.63 -3.87
CA LEU A 195 -3.08 6.84 -5.15
C LEU A 195 -4.42 7.59 -4.98
N LEU A 196 -4.80 7.86 -3.74
CA LEU A 196 -6.04 8.51 -3.30
C LEU A 196 -5.74 9.85 -2.62
N THR A 197 -6.77 10.63 -2.33
CA THR A 197 -6.63 11.90 -1.60
C THR A 197 -6.77 11.67 -0.11
N SER A 198 -6.11 12.47 0.71
CA SER A 198 -6.23 12.39 2.17
C SER A 198 -7.57 12.89 2.72
N PHE A 199 -8.50 13.28 1.85
CA PHE A 199 -9.81 13.80 2.22
C PHE A 199 -10.89 12.77 1.93
N HIS A 200 -11.86 12.66 2.85
CA HIS A 200 -13.07 11.88 2.62
C HIS A 200 -13.91 12.57 1.53
N SER A 201 -13.68 12.15 0.29
CA SER A 201 -14.46 12.54 -0.88
C SER A 201 -15.23 11.32 -1.35
N ARG A 202 -16.56 11.39 -1.45
CA ARG A 202 -17.39 10.32 -2.03
C ARG A 202 -17.09 10.19 -3.54
N ARG A 203 -15.99 9.52 -3.88
CA ARG A 203 -15.49 9.41 -5.26
C ARG A 203 -16.38 8.55 -6.16
N GLU A 204 -17.01 7.52 -5.60
CA GLU A 204 -17.85 6.58 -6.37
C GLU A 204 -18.98 7.27 -7.15
N LYS A 205 -19.46 8.43 -6.69
CA LYS A 205 -20.59 9.14 -7.32
C LYS A 205 -20.19 10.33 -8.19
N ALA A 206 -18.91 10.71 -8.24
CA ALA A 206 -18.49 12.00 -8.77
C ALA A 206 -18.01 11.99 -10.24
N ASN A 207 -17.87 10.83 -10.89
CA ASN A 207 -17.15 10.76 -12.16
C ASN A 207 -18.08 10.71 -13.39
N LYS A 208 -17.96 11.73 -14.27
CA LYS A 208 -18.55 11.76 -15.62
C LYS A 208 -17.63 11.17 -16.70
N ASN A 209 -16.40 10.76 -16.35
CA ASN A 209 -15.41 10.23 -17.29
C ASN A 209 -15.20 8.70 -17.09
N PRO A 210 -15.65 7.84 -18.03
CA PRO A 210 -15.74 6.39 -17.82
C PRO A 210 -14.39 5.67 -17.65
N GLU A 211 -13.29 6.19 -18.20
CA GLU A 211 -11.98 5.52 -18.12
C GLU A 211 -11.37 5.50 -16.70
N LEU A 212 -11.65 6.53 -15.88
CA LEU A 212 -11.16 6.62 -14.51
C LEU A 212 -12.01 5.81 -13.51
N VAL A 213 -13.26 5.51 -13.85
CA VAL A 213 -14.15 4.66 -13.05
C VAL A 213 -13.66 3.20 -13.05
N HIS A 214 -13.13 2.75 -14.19
CA HIS A 214 -12.67 1.37 -14.34
C HIS A 214 -11.44 1.02 -13.50
N LEU A 215 -10.52 1.96 -13.23
CA LEU A 215 -9.41 1.69 -12.31
C LEU A 215 -9.93 1.53 -10.88
N HIS A 216 -10.77 2.44 -10.40
CA HIS A 216 -11.16 2.49 -8.99
C HIS A 216 -12.10 1.37 -8.53
N ILE A 217 -12.87 0.75 -9.43
CA ILE A 217 -13.75 -0.39 -9.08
C ILE A 217 -12.96 -1.72 -9.05
N VAL A 218 -11.88 -1.84 -9.84
CA VAL A 218 -11.12 -3.11 -9.94
C VAL A 218 -10.20 -3.33 -8.73
N TYR A 219 -9.62 -2.27 -8.16
CA TYR A 219 -8.69 -2.38 -7.02
C TYR A 219 -9.32 -2.84 -5.68
N PRO A 220 -10.49 -2.38 -5.23
CA PRO A 220 -11.10 -2.90 -4.00
C PRO A 220 -11.63 -4.33 -4.16
N PHE A 221 -12.01 -4.75 -5.38
CA PHE A 221 -12.48 -6.11 -5.62
C PHE A 221 -11.35 -7.15 -5.64
N LEU A 222 -10.13 -6.79 -6.07
CA LEU A 222 -8.99 -7.72 -6.00
C LEU A 222 -8.46 -7.94 -4.57
N GLY A 223 -8.79 -7.07 -3.62
CA GLY A 223 -8.44 -7.24 -2.20
C GLY A 223 -9.44 -8.06 -1.38
N ILE A 224 -10.55 -8.50 -1.99
CA ILE A 224 -11.63 -9.27 -1.34
C ILE A 224 -11.72 -10.70 -1.89
N MET A 225 -10.86 -11.08 -2.86
CA MET A 225 -10.75 -12.45 -3.37
C MET A 225 -9.49 -13.16 -2.90
#